data_AF-A0A550C6K8-F1
#
_entry.id   AF-A0A550C6K8-F1
#
_cell.length_a   1.000
_cell.length_b   1.000
_cell.length_c   1.000
_cell.angle_alpha   90.00
_cell.angle_beta   90.00
_cell.angle_gamma   90.00
#
_symmetry.space_group_name_H-M   'P 1'
#
loop_
_entity.id
_entity.type
_entity.pdbx_description
1 polymer ?
#
loop_
_entity_poly.entity_id
_entity_poly.type
_entity_poly.pdbx_seq_one_letter_code
_entity_poly.pdbx_strand_id
1 'polypeptide(L)'
;MSLVLASRRALSQCIPTRHPYQRFPPRTSPHQPRHFPPELASAAAFATASFPRPHTLAPAPLYPAPTPRRSFASSSPVSTSPANTPPANSKPDDMTGHMDPHTAGDFAEHKETIVDDDWRKQPPYGPAEGQDVVYYTATCHCSRVEYAIYAEKPMDSKFCHCSECQRLHGAPVQWAAIFHKTGIRFKPSSLDHLVFYHAPDDTQGHTLPCKVACGHCRAPLLDEGRNMIMLFPSLIRFTESVADGSTDNLAKSAKDKRKLFMPKCHIFYGSRVGDYLDGKPKYRAHQGSEEMREDEP
;
A
#
# COMPACT_ATOMS: atom_id res chain seq x y z
N MET A 1 -3.31 -11.06 -69.33
CA MET A 1 -2.68 -12.32 -69.77
C MET A 1 -1.31 -12.35 -69.11
N SER A 2 -0.91 -13.25 -68.23
CA SER A 2 -1.39 -14.58 -67.86
C SER A 2 -1.06 -14.85 -66.38
N LEU A 3 -1.87 -15.71 -65.76
CA LEU A 3 -1.69 -16.24 -64.41
C LEU A 3 -0.37 -16.99 -64.27
N VAL A 4 0.26 -16.88 -63.10
CA VAL A 4 1.24 -17.87 -62.60
C VAL A 4 0.65 -18.54 -61.36
N LEU A 5 0.41 -19.84 -61.51
CA LEU A 5 -0.10 -20.75 -60.49
C LEU A 5 1.04 -21.28 -59.60
N ALA A 6 0.74 -21.30 -58.30
CA ALA A 6 1.02 -22.33 -57.30
C ALA A 6 2.44 -22.94 -57.19
N SER A 7 3.00 -22.84 -55.98
CA SER A 7 3.62 -24.00 -55.34
C SER A 7 3.50 -23.91 -53.82
N ARG A 8 2.71 -24.82 -53.24
CA ARG A 8 2.61 -25.07 -51.80
C ARG A 8 3.78 -25.96 -51.39
N ARG A 9 4.56 -25.55 -50.37
CA ARG A 9 5.43 -26.44 -49.60
C ARG A 9 4.90 -26.53 -48.18
N ALA A 10 4.35 -27.68 -47.84
CA ALA A 10 4.24 -28.18 -46.48
C ALA A 10 5.55 -28.86 -46.09
N LEU A 11 5.88 -28.84 -44.79
CA LEU A 11 6.86 -29.62 -44.00
C LEU A 11 7.33 -28.66 -42.88
N SER A 12 7.41 -28.99 -41.59
CA SER A 12 7.07 -30.16 -40.79
C SER A 12 7.13 -29.64 -39.35
N GLN A 13 6.15 -29.98 -38.51
CA GLN A 13 6.09 -29.55 -37.11
C GLN A 13 7.09 -30.36 -36.27
N CYS A 14 8.06 -29.69 -35.64
CA CYS A 14 8.93 -30.28 -34.65
C CYS A 14 8.20 -30.34 -33.29
N ILE A 15 7.93 -31.55 -32.83
CA ILE A 15 7.44 -31.88 -31.49
C ILE A 15 8.67 -32.04 -30.58
N PRO A 16 8.82 -31.28 -29.47
CA PRO A 16 9.84 -31.57 -28.48
C PRO A 16 9.33 -32.65 -27.51
N THR A 17 10.04 -33.77 -27.49
CA THR A 17 9.86 -34.88 -26.54
C THR A 17 10.27 -34.47 -25.13
N ARG A 18 9.42 -34.81 -24.15
CA ARG A 18 9.65 -34.62 -22.72
C ARG A 18 10.73 -35.57 -22.21
N HIS A 19 11.78 -35.05 -21.59
CA HIS A 19 12.75 -35.82 -20.83
C HIS A 19 12.16 -36.24 -19.47
N PRO A 20 12.26 -37.52 -19.06
CA PRO A 20 11.77 -37.96 -17.76
C PRO A 20 12.83 -37.74 -16.66
N TYR A 21 12.35 -37.16 -15.55
CA TYR A 21 12.80 -37.28 -14.16
C TYR A 21 14.14 -38.02 -13.92
N GLN A 22 15.20 -37.26 -13.63
CA GLN A 22 16.34 -37.78 -12.87
C GLN A 22 16.06 -37.63 -11.37
N ARG A 23 15.93 -38.78 -10.70
CA ARG A 23 15.90 -38.88 -9.23
C ARG A 23 17.32 -38.71 -8.69
N PHE A 24 17.53 -37.76 -7.79
CA PHE A 24 18.75 -37.67 -6.99
C PHE A 24 18.72 -38.69 -5.84
N PRO A 25 19.81 -39.43 -5.57
CA PRO A 25 19.91 -40.28 -4.39
C PRO A 25 20.21 -39.45 -3.12
N PRO A 26 19.80 -39.93 -1.92
CA PRO A 26 20.04 -39.24 -0.67
C PRO A 26 21.51 -39.32 -0.26
N ARG A 27 22.08 -38.19 0.17
CA ARG A 27 23.43 -38.12 0.73
C ARG A 27 23.39 -38.52 2.21
N THR A 28 24.01 -39.64 2.55
CA THR A 28 24.30 -40.06 3.93
C THR A 28 25.82 -40.12 4.11
N SER A 29 26.38 -39.30 5.01
CA SER A 29 27.59 -39.61 5.81
C SER A 29 27.99 -38.43 6.72
N PRO A 30 28.73 -38.67 7.82
CA PRO A 30 28.57 -37.98 9.09
C PRO A 30 29.62 -36.89 9.35
N HIS A 31 29.30 -36.06 10.34
CA HIS A 31 30.19 -35.09 10.97
C HIS A 31 31.48 -35.74 11.49
N GLN A 32 32.63 -35.21 11.05
CA GLN A 32 33.88 -35.24 11.83
C GLN A 32 34.13 -33.84 12.41
N PRO A 33 34.43 -33.71 13.72
CA PRO A 33 34.85 -32.44 14.29
C PRO A 33 36.31 -32.15 13.93
N ARG A 34 36.58 -30.93 13.46
CA ARG A 34 37.95 -30.45 13.24
C ARG A 34 38.59 -30.09 14.58
N HIS A 35 39.77 -30.65 14.83
CA HIS A 35 40.69 -30.22 15.89
C HIS A 35 41.21 -28.80 15.60
N PHE A 36 41.18 -27.93 16.61
CA PHE A 36 41.90 -26.65 16.64
C PHE A 36 43.19 -26.79 17.47
N PRO A 37 44.32 -26.21 17.05
CA PRO A 37 45.53 -26.13 17.87
C PRO A 37 45.44 -25.02 18.91
N PRO A 38 46.19 -25.12 20.04
CA PRO A 38 46.14 -24.15 21.13
C PRO A 38 47.17 -23.00 20.97
N GLU A 39 46.96 -21.98 21.81
CA GLU A 39 47.84 -20.87 22.18
C GLU A 39 47.87 -19.60 21.30
N LEU A 40 47.27 -18.54 21.84
CA LEU A 40 48.04 -17.44 22.43
C LEU A 40 47.14 -16.70 23.43
N ALA A 41 47.51 -16.82 24.71
CA ALA A 41 46.86 -16.16 25.83
C ALA A 41 47.24 -14.67 25.86
N SER A 42 46.24 -13.79 25.95
CA SER A 42 46.42 -12.45 26.49
C SER A 42 45.27 -12.16 27.44
N ALA A 43 45.65 -11.85 28.67
CA ALA A 43 44.77 -11.62 29.80
C ALA A 43 44.03 -10.29 29.66
N ALA A 44 42.70 -10.33 29.78
CA ALA A 44 41.90 -9.17 30.15
C ALA A 44 40.84 -9.65 31.16
N ALA A 45 40.89 -9.06 32.35
CA ALA A 45 40.07 -9.41 33.50
C ALA A 45 38.58 -9.19 33.22
N PHE A 46 37.79 -10.26 33.30
CA PHE A 46 36.33 -10.16 33.40
C PHE A 46 35.94 -10.04 34.86
N ALA A 47 35.31 -8.91 35.20
CA ALA A 47 34.59 -8.73 36.45
C ALA A 47 33.51 -9.80 36.58
N THR A 48 33.54 -10.54 37.69
CA THR A 48 32.52 -11.53 38.04
C THR A 48 31.22 -10.82 38.42
N ALA A 49 30.30 -10.70 37.47
CA ALA A 49 28.91 -10.39 37.78
C ALA A 49 28.23 -11.68 38.27
N SER A 50 27.90 -11.71 39.55
CA SER A 50 27.09 -12.77 40.16
C SER A 50 25.70 -12.78 39.54
N PHE A 51 25.36 -13.84 38.80
CA PHE A 51 24.01 -14.07 38.32
C PHE A 51 23.08 -14.39 39.51
N PRO A 52 21.93 -13.69 39.67
CA PRO A 52 20.93 -14.10 40.63
C PRO A 52 20.30 -15.43 40.21
N ARG A 53 20.05 -16.30 41.21
CA ARG A 53 19.38 -17.59 41.04
C ARG A 53 18.01 -17.42 40.35
N PRO A 54 17.58 -18.37 39.51
CA PRO A 54 16.23 -18.35 38.94
C PRO A 54 15.21 -18.53 40.07
N HIS A 55 14.35 -17.53 40.25
CA HIS A 55 13.16 -17.64 41.09
C HIS A 55 12.19 -18.64 40.47
N THR A 56 11.76 -19.60 41.27
CA THR A 56 10.70 -20.56 40.94
C THR A 56 9.41 -19.78 40.64
N LEU A 57 8.96 -19.82 39.39
CA LEU A 57 7.67 -19.23 38.99
C LEU A 57 6.55 -20.03 39.67
N ALA A 58 5.76 -19.34 40.49
CA ALA A 58 4.51 -19.87 41.02
C ALA A 58 3.50 -20.08 39.87
N PRO A 59 2.65 -21.12 39.91
CA PRO A 59 1.65 -21.36 38.88
C PRO A 59 0.61 -20.24 38.85
N ALA A 60 0.27 -19.78 37.64
CA ALA A 60 -0.76 -18.76 37.42
C ALA A 60 -2.14 -19.27 37.88
N PRO A 61 -3.00 -18.41 38.48
CA PRO A 61 -4.35 -18.81 38.83
C PRO A 61 -5.18 -19.08 37.57
N LEU A 62 -5.88 -20.20 37.58
CA LEU A 62 -6.84 -20.57 36.54
C LEU A 62 -8.03 -19.59 36.60
N TYR A 63 -8.20 -18.78 35.55
CA TYR A 63 -9.41 -17.97 35.38
C TYR A 63 -10.60 -18.88 35.07
N PRO A 64 -11.76 -18.70 35.73
CA PRO A 64 -12.97 -19.43 35.38
C PRO A 64 -13.49 -18.97 34.01
N ALA A 65 -14.03 -19.93 33.25
CA ALA A 65 -14.62 -19.69 31.93
C ALA A 65 -15.83 -18.73 32.01
N PRO A 66 -16.03 -17.85 31.01
CA PRO A 66 -17.16 -16.93 30.98
C PRO A 66 -18.48 -17.70 30.80
N THR A 67 -19.45 -17.41 31.67
CA THR A 67 -20.82 -17.93 31.59
C THR A 67 -21.57 -17.34 30.39
N PRO A 68 -22.38 -18.13 29.66
CA PRO A 68 -23.14 -17.64 28.50
C PRO A 68 -24.19 -16.60 28.93
N ARG A 69 -24.16 -15.44 28.26
CA ARG A 69 -25.05 -14.30 28.48
C ARG A 69 -26.45 -14.65 27.97
N ARG A 70 -27.46 -14.58 28.85
CA ARG A 70 -28.89 -14.67 28.49
C ARG A 70 -29.25 -13.56 27.50
N SER A 71 -29.87 -13.96 26.40
CA SER A 71 -30.54 -13.09 25.43
C SER A 71 -31.78 -12.47 26.07
N PHE A 72 -31.76 -11.15 26.25
CA PHE A 72 -32.95 -10.38 26.57
C PHE A 72 -33.62 -9.94 25.27
N ALA A 73 -34.81 -10.47 25.01
CA ALA A 73 -35.71 -10.00 23.98
C ALA A 73 -36.25 -8.62 24.37
N SER A 74 -36.00 -7.62 23.52
CA SER A 74 -36.55 -6.27 23.66
C SER A 74 -37.90 -6.22 22.97
N SER A 75 -38.98 -6.26 23.74
CA SER A 75 -40.33 -5.91 23.32
C SER A 75 -40.51 -4.39 23.41
N SER A 76 -40.66 -3.72 22.27
CA SER A 76 -41.04 -2.31 22.17
C SER A 76 -42.54 -2.13 22.47
N PRO A 77 -42.96 -1.15 23.30
CA PRO A 77 -44.34 -0.71 23.33
C PRO A 77 -44.57 0.46 22.35
N VAL A 78 -45.63 0.30 21.55
CA VAL A 78 -46.28 1.30 20.72
C VAL A 78 -46.96 2.34 21.61
N SER A 79 -46.77 3.63 21.31
CA SER A 79 -47.56 4.72 21.89
C SER A 79 -48.10 5.62 20.77
N THR A 80 -49.41 5.84 20.82
CA THR A 80 -50.24 6.54 19.83
C THR A 80 -50.46 8.01 20.18
N SER A 81 -50.21 8.90 19.19
CA SER A 81 -50.94 10.14 18.83
C SER A 81 -50.96 11.34 19.80
N PRO A 82 -51.26 12.61 19.36
CA PRO A 82 -51.92 13.02 18.11
C PRO A 82 -51.30 14.21 17.34
N ALA A 83 -51.99 14.52 16.23
CA ALA A 83 -51.72 15.47 15.16
C ALA A 83 -51.57 16.95 15.57
N ASN A 84 -50.74 17.68 14.83
CA ASN A 84 -50.75 19.14 14.78
C ASN A 84 -50.99 19.62 13.33
N THR A 85 -52.09 20.32 13.15
CA THR A 85 -52.49 21.06 11.95
C THR A 85 -51.79 22.42 11.92
N PRO A 86 -51.32 22.94 10.76
CA PRO A 86 -50.67 24.24 10.68
C PRO A 86 -51.69 25.40 10.54
N PRO A 87 -51.43 26.60 11.09
CA PRO A 87 -52.22 27.77 10.77
C PRO A 87 -51.67 28.54 9.56
N ALA A 88 -52.61 29.23 8.90
CA ALA A 88 -52.47 29.92 7.63
C ALA A 88 -52.05 31.41 7.77
N ASN A 89 -51.31 31.86 6.75
CA ASN A 89 -51.25 33.19 6.10
C ASN A 89 -51.51 34.50 6.90
N SER A 90 -50.50 35.37 6.88
CA SER A 90 -50.66 36.81 6.64
C SER A 90 -49.42 37.39 5.93
N LYS A 91 -49.62 37.94 4.72
CA LYS A 91 -48.76 38.86 3.94
C LYS A 91 -49.47 40.24 3.90
N PRO A 92 -48.92 41.35 3.36
CA PRO A 92 -47.66 41.55 2.61
C PRO A 92 -46.82 42.79 3.03
N ASP A 93 -45.65 42.97 2.40
CA ASP A 93 -45.10 44.24 1.86
C ASP A 93 -43.75 43.87 1.17
N ASP A 94 -43.76 43.59 -0.13
CA ASP A 94 -43.34 44.47 -1.23
C ASP A 94 -41.85 44.85 -1.21
N MET A 95 -41.07 44.24 -2.13
CA MET A 95 -40.05 44.89 -2.98
C MET A 95 -39.63 43.91 -4.09
N THR A 96 -40.33 44.04 -5.21
CA THR A 96 -39.87 43.91 -6.61
C THR A 96 -38.57 43.15 -6.91
N GLY A 97 -38.72 41.97 -7.52
CA GLY A 97 -37.70 41.29 -8.33
C GLY A 97 -38.40 40.41 -9.36
N HIS A 98 -38.55 40.93 -10.58
CA HIS A 98 -39.13 40.25 -11.74
C HIS A 98 -38.27 39.03 -12.12
N MET A 99 -38.83 37.82 -12.10
CA MET A 99 -38.31 36.68 -12.87
C MET A 99 -39.41 36.22 -13.83
N ASP A 100 -39.15 36.44 -15.12
CA ASP A 100 -39.97 35.95 -16.22
C ASP A 100 -39.94 34.40 -16.29
N PRO A 101 -41.07 33.71 -16.50
CA PRO A 101 -41.09 32.31 -16.87
C PRO A 101 -41.04 32.17 -18.41
N HIS A 102 -40.68 30.96 -18.86
CA HIS A 102 -40.62 30.48 -20.25
C HIS A 102 -39.24 30.56 -20.93
N THR A 103 -38.46 29.48 -20.79
CA THR A 103 -37.95 28.74 -21.96
C THR A 103 -37.88 27.27 -21.60
N ALA A 104 -38.77 26.47 -22.19
CA ALA A 104 -38.57 25.05 -22.32
C ALA A 104 -37.45 24.84 -23.35
N GLY A 105 -36.33 24.26 -22.94
CA GLY A 105 -35.18 24.00 -23.81
C GLY A 105 -34.31 22.91 -23.21
N ASP A 106 -34.30 21.76 -23.90
CA ASP A 106 -33.33 20.66 -23.85
C ASP A 106 -32.87 20.16 -22.48
N PHE A 107 -33.51 19.08 -22.03
CA PHE A 107 -32.82 18.04 -21.28
C PHE A 107 -31.79 17.38 -22.20
N ALA A 108 -30.66 18.05 -22.41
CA ALA A 108 -29.47 17.42 -22.95
C ALA A 108 -29.02 16.39 -21.91
N GLU A 109 -29.41 15.14 -22.16
CA GLU A 109 -28.85 13.94 -21.56
C GLU A 109 -27.33 14.11 -21.54
N HIS A 110 -26.76 14.35 -20.36
CA HIS A 110 -25.32 14.25 -20.14
C HIS A 110 -24.95 12.80 -20.42
N LYS A 111 -24.67 12.52 -21.69
CA LYS A 111 -24.03 11.30 -22.13
C LYS A 111 -22.62 11.36 -21.56
N GLU A 112 -22.46 10.90 -20.32
CA GLU A 112 -21.18 10.42 -19.83
C GLU A 112 -20.68 9.45 -20.90
N THR A 113 -19.70 9.90 -21.66
CA THR A 113 -18.94 9.01 -22.51
C THR A 113 -18.35 8.00 -21.55
N ILE A 114 -18.90 6.79 -21.52
CA ILE A 114 -18.29 5.64 -20.87
C ILE A 114 -16.99 5.42 -21.63
N VAL A 115 -15.94 6.09 -21.17
CA VAL A 115 -14.57 5.76 -21.51
C VAL A 115 -14.42 4.30 -21.10
N ASP A 116 -13.81 3.48 -21.94
CA ASP A 116 -13.45 2.09 -21.63
C ASP A 116 -12.57 2.10 -20.36
N ASP A 117 -13.23 2.03 -19.19
CA ASP A 117 -12.73 2.34 -17.84
C ASP A 117 -12.07 1.12 -17.20
N ASP A 118 -11.48 0.26 -18.03
CA ASP A 118 -10.71 -0.86 -17.52
C ASP A 118 -9.38 -0.32 -16.98
N TRP A 119 -9.36 -0.06 -15.68
CA TRP A 119 -8.19 0.40 -14.94
C TRP A 119 -6.94 -0.43 -15.21
N ARG A 120 -7.08 -1.70 -15.62
CA ARG A 120 -5.95 -2.59 -15.97
C ARG A 120 -5.17 -2.11 -17.19
N LYS A 121 -5.77 -1.30 -18.06
CA LYS A 121 -5.12 -0.71 -19.23
C LYS A 121 -4.36 0.57 -18.88
N GLN A 122 -4.62 1.16 -17.72
CA GLN A 122 -4.08 2.44 -17.32
C GLN A 122 -2.89 2.28 -16.37
N PRO A 123 -1.93 3.22 -16.36
CA PRO A 123 -0.92 3.31 -15.30
C PRO A 123 -1.56 3.30 -13.90
N PRO A 124 -1.01 2.58 -12.91
CA PRO A 124 0.21 1.77 -12.91
C PRO A 124 0.03 0.28 -13.32
N TYR A 125 -1.07 -0.09 -13.97
CA TYR A 125 -1.44 -1.48 -14.24
C TYR A 125 -1.22 -1.92 -15.69
N GLY A 126 -1.40 -0.98 -16.62
CA GLY A 126 -1.18 -1.17 -18.04
C GLY A 126 0.30 -1.32 -18.42
N PRO A 127 0.61 -1.41 -19.73
CA PRO A 127 1.98 -1.60 -20.20
C PRO A 127 2.93 -0.46 -19.82
N ALA A 128 4.22 -0.78 -19.73
CA ALA A 128 5.31 0.17 -19.51
C ALA A 128 5.78 0.78 -20.84
N GLU A 129 5.01 1.72 -21.40
CA GLU A 129 5.42 2.38 -22.65
C GLU A 129 6.57 3.36 -22.42
N GLY A 130 7.68 3.19 -23.15
CA GLY A 130 8.82 4.11 -23.13
C GLY A 130 9.62 4.11 -21.82
N GLN A 131 9.59 3.03 -21.04
CA GLN A 131 10.35 2.91 -19.79
C GLN A 131 11.35 1.75 -19.85
N ASP A 132 12.63 2.10 -19.98
CA ASP A 132 13.69 1.10 -20.18
C ASP A 132 14.47 0.79 -18.91
N VAL A 133 14.47 1.70 -17.91
CA VAL A 133 15.29 1.58 -16.70
C VAL A 133 14.44 1.29 -15.48
N VAL A 134 14.64 0.11 -14.89
CA VAL A 134 14.04 -0.28 -13.60
C VAL A 134 15.03 0.05 -12.48
N TYR A 135 14.69 1.08 -11.68
CA TYR A 135 15.50 1.49 -10.54
C TYR A 135 15.30 0.59 -9.34
N TYR A 136 14.05 0.15 -9.12
CA TYR A 136 13.67 -0.66 -7.98
C TYR A 136 12.62 -1.69 -8.36
N THR A 137 12.63 -2.80 -7.62
CA THR A 137 11.52 -3.75 -7.60
C THR A 137 10.96 -3.82 -6.19
N ALA A 138 9.69 -4.14 -6.08
CA ALA A 138 9.01 -4.27 -4.80
C ALA A 138 8.02 -5.42 -4.86
N THR A 139 7.80 -6.04 -3.70
CA THR A 139 6.94 -7.22 -3.59
C THR A 139 6.18 -7.18 -2.28
N CYS A 140 4.93 -7.63 -2.28
CA CYS A 140 4.22 -7.90 -1.02
C CYS A 140 4.88 -9.04 -0.24
N HIS A 141 4.47 -9.24 1.02
CA HIS A 141 5.06 -10.28 1.88
C HIS A 141 5.00 -11.70 1.27
N CYS A 142 3.86 -12.08 0.66
CA CYS A 142 3.71 -13.40 0.02
C CYS A 142 4.26 -13.46 -1.42
N SER A 143 4.86 -12.38 -1.91
CA SER A 143 5.42 -12.24 -3.27
C SER A 143 4.42 -12.47 -4.43
N ARG A 144 3.12 -12.55 -4.16
CA ARG A 144 2.08 -12.64 -5.21
C ARG A 144 1.90 -11.34 -5.98
N VAL A 145 2.13 -10.21 -5.31
CA VAL A 145 2.09 -8.89 -5.91
C VAL A 145 3.51 -8.37 -6.04
N GLU A 146 3.91 -8.06 -7.25
CA GLU A 146 5.19 -7.46 -7.61
C GLU A 146 4.99 -6.27 -8.54
N TYR A 147 5.85 -5.26 -8.39
CA TYR A 147 5.87 -4.10 -9.27
C TYR A 147 7.29 -3.54 -9.43
N ALA A 148 7.51 -2.87 -10.55
CA ALA A 148 8.74 -2.15 -10.88
C ALA A 148 8.54 -0.65 -10.70
N ILE A 149 9.62 0.04 -10.29
CA ILE A 149 9.68 1.50 -10.16
C ILE A 149 10.72 2.00 -11.16
N TYR A 150 10.28 2.89 -12.05
CA TYR A 150 11.08 3.45 -13.16
C TYR A 150 11.55 4.88 -12.87
N ALA A 151 11.28 5.38 -11.67
CA ALA A 151 11.78 6.65 -11.18
C ALA A 151 12.88 6.42 -10.15
N GLU A 152 13.99 7.14 -10.31
CA GLU A 152 15.16 7.02 -9.44
C GLU A 152 14.89 7.46 -7.99
N LYS A 153 14.03 8.45 -7.79
CA LYS A 153 13.62 8.94 -6.47
C LYS A 153 12.14 9.34 -6.47
N PRO A 154 11.46 9.29 -5.32
CA PRO A 154 10.13 9.89 -5.21
C PRO A 154 10.21 11.41 -5.38
N MET A 155 9.11 12.02 -5.85
CA MET A 155 8.96 13.48 -5.81
C MET A 155 9.00 13.97 -4.38
N ASP A 156 8.33 13.23 -3.48
CA ASP A 156 8.34 13.54 -2.08
C ASP A 156 8.15 12.31 -1.20
N SER A 157 8.55 12.40 0.07
CA SER A 157 8.27 11.34 1.03
C SER A 157 7.87 11.92 2.38
N LYS A 158 6.84 11.34 3.00
CA LYS A 158 6.20 11.86 4.19
C LYS A 158 5.82 10.75 5.15
N PHE A 159 5.79 11.12 6.42
CA PHE A 159 5.12 10.37 7.46
C PHE A 159 3.72 10.95 7.71
N CYS A 160 2.68 10.15 7.51
CA CYS A 160 1.29 10.53 7.76
C CYS A 160 0.78 9.91 9.07
N HIS A 161 0.27 10.77 9.95
CA HIS A 161 -0.20 10.39 11.29
C HIS A 161 -1.71 10.43 11.45
N CYS A 162 -2.50 10.60 10.37
CA CYS A 162 -3.95 10.62 10.55
C CYS A 162 -4.46 9.26 11.06
N SER A 163 -5.55 9.30 11.82
CA SER A 163 -6.13 8.10 12.46
C SER A 163 -6.58 7.05 11.44
N GLU A 164 -7.04 7.46 10.26
CA GLU A 164 -7.39 6.53 9.17
C GLU A 164 -6.16 5.73 8.72
N CYS A 165 -5.06 6.41 8.39
CA CYS A 165 -3.81 5.77 7.97
C CYS A 165 -3.28 4.84 9.08
N GLN A 166 -3.33 5.26 10.34
CA GLN A 166 -2.90 4.42 11.46
C GLN A 166 -3.69 3.11 11.55
N ARG A 167 -5.03 3.20 11.45
CA ARG A 167 -5.94 2.05 11.55
C ARG A 167 -5.82 1.12 10.35
N LEU A 168 -5.78 1.67 9.13
CA LEU A 168 -5.67 0.88 7.91
C LEU A 168 -4.34 0.13 7.81
N HIS A 169 -3.26 0.74 8.30
CA HIS A 169 -1.93 0.13 8.27
C HIS A 169 -1.61 -0.71 9.51
N GLY A 170 -2.36 -0.55 10.60
CA GLY A 170 -2.01 -1.11 11.90
C GLY A 170 -0.66 -0.59 12.41
N ALA A 171 -0.32 0.66 12.11
CA ALA A 171 0.98 1.26 12.39
C ALA A 171 0.82 2.67 13.00
N PRO A 172 1.75 3.14 13.86
CA PRO A 172 1.70 4.50 14.41
C PRO A 172 1.73 5.62 13.36
N VAL A 173 2.26 5.29 12.18
CA VAL A 173 2.45 6.23 11.07
C VAL A 173 2.48 5.47 9.74
N GLN A 174 1.98 6.10 8.68
CA GLN A 174 2.17 5.64 7.32
C GLN A 174 3.39 6.34 6.71
N TRP A 175 4.34 5.56 6.18
CA TRP A 175 5.43 6.09 5.34
C TRP A 175 5.01 6.07 3.87
N ALA A 176 4.81 7.24 3.28
CA ALA A 176 4.48 7.39 1.86
C ALA A 176 5.63 7.98 1.06
N ALA A 177 5.91 7.39 -0.10
CA ALA A 177 6.76 7.95 -1.14
C ALA A 177 5.91 8.23 -2.38
N ILE A 178 5.92 9.48 -2.84
CA ILE A 178 4.99 10.00 -3.85
C ILE A 178 5.64 9.91 -5.23
N PHE A 179 4.95 9.23 -6.16
CA PHE A 179 5.35 9.10 -7.56
C PHE A 179 4.20 9.45 -8.49
N HIS A 180 4.51 9.79 -9.75
CA HIS A 180 3.52 9.79 -10.82
C HIS A 180 3.08 8.36 -11.08
N LYS A 181 1.81 8.14 -11.47
CA LYS A 181 1.33 6.81 -11.87
C LYS A 181 2.17 6.17 -12.96
N THR A 182 2.72 6.98 -13.85
CA THR A 182 3.60 6.53 -14.93
C THR A 182 4.93 5.98 -14.42
N GLY A 183 5.39 6.34 -13.22
CA GLY A 183 6.68 5.90 -12.68
C GLY A 183 6.71 4.49 -12.08
N ILE A 184 5.57 3.78 -12.05
CA ILE A 184 5.43 2.45 -11.42
C ILE A 184 4.60 1.54 -12.30
N ARG A 185 4.97 0.25 -12.37
CA ARG A 185 4.18 -0.77 -13.10
C ARG A 185 4.06 -2.07 -12.33
N PHE A 186 2.83 -2.53 -12.11
CA PHE A 186 2.58 -3.87 -11.61
C PHE A 186 2.91 -4.92 -12.68
N LYS A 187 3.43 -6.08 -12.26
CA LYS A 187 3.54 -7.21 -13.18
C LYS A 187 2.14 -7.69 -13.58
N PRO A 188 1.91 -8.12 -14.84
CA PRO A 188 0.62 -8.66 -15.25
C PRO A 188 0.12 -9.79 -14.35
N SER A 189 1.02 -10.67 -13.89
CA SER A 189 0.70 -11.77 -12.97
C SER A 189 0.27 -11.33 -11.56
N SER A 190 0.43 -10.04 -11.22
CA SER A 190 0.06 -9.49 -9.91
C SER A 190 -1.34 -8.92 -9.86
N LEU A 191 -1.95 -8.60 -11.02
CA LEU A 191 -3.19 -7.82 -11.09
C LEU A 191 -4.36 -8.54 -10.41
N ASP A 192 -4.47 -9.86 -10.56
CA ASP A 192 -5.52 -10.69 -9.94
C ASP A 192 -5.34 -10.86 -8.42
N HIS A 193 -4.23 -10.36 -7.88
CA HIS A 193 -3.92 -10.41 -6.44
C HIS A 193 -4.11 -9.05 -5.76
N LEU A 194 -4.55 -8.03 -6.49
CA LEU A 194 -4.85 -6.70 -5.96
C LEU A 194 -6.28 -6.65 -5.41
N VAL A 195 -6.42 -5.98 -4.28
CA VAL A 195 -7.71 -5.56 -3.74
C VAL A 195 -7.71 -4.06 -3.51
N PHE A 196 -8.88 -3.46 -3.68
CA PHE A 196 -9.07 -2.01 -3.64
C PHE A 196 -10.09 -1.65 -2.59
N TYR A 197 -9.83 -0.56 -1.89
CA TYR A 197 -10.74 -0.01 -0.88
C TYR A 197 -10.87 1.50 -1.06
N HIS A 198 -12.09 1.98 -1.23
CA HIS A 198 -12.41 3.40 -1.31
C HIS A 198 -12.90 3.87 0.07
N ALA A 199 -11.99 4.47 0.84
CA ALA A 199 -12.25 4.86 2.22
C ALA A 199 -13.42 5.85 2.41
N PRO A 200 -13.62 6.86 1.55
CA PRO A 200 -14.73 7.81 1.71
C PRO A 200 -16.11 7.14 1.71
N ASP A 201 -16.34 6.15 0.85
CA ASP A 201 -17.63 5.47 0.73
C ASP A 201 -17.68 4.11 1.45
N ASP A 202 -16.59 3.69 2.10
CA ASP A 202 -16.46 2.36 2.72
C ASP A 202 -16.80 1.20 1.75
N THR A 203 -16.32 1.30 0.50
CA THR A 203 -16.61 0.31 -0.55
C THR A 203 -15.36 -0.42 -1.04
N GLN A 204 -15.58 -1.63 -1.56
CA GLN A 204 -14.55 -2.38 -2.29
C GLN A 204 -14.69 -2.14 -3.78
N GLY A 205 -13.59 -1.85 -4.45
CA GLY A 205 -13.58 -1.56 -5.89
C GLY A 205 -12.55 -0.50 -6.25
N HIS A 206 -12.23 -0.43 -7.54
CA HIS A 206 -11.32 0.57 -8.08
C HIS A 206 -12.04 1.90 -8.29
N THR A 207 -12.28 2.64 -7.20
CA THR A 207 -12.84 3.99 -7.24
C THR A 207 -11.81 4.96 -6.65
N LEU A 208 -11.33 5.90 -7.46
CA LEU A 208 -10.23 6.78 -7.07
C LEU A 208 -10.71 7.95 -6.19
N PRO A 209 -9.94 8.35 -5.16
CA PRO A 209 -8.71 7.70 -4.69
C PRO A 209 -8.99 6.39 -3.94
N CYS A 210 -8.16 5.37 -4.12
CA CYS A 210 -8.33 4.09 -3.44
C CYS A 210 -7.04 3.63 -2.74
N LYS A 211 -7.22 2.78 -1.74
CA LYS A 211 -6.15 2.04 -1.06
C LYS A 211 -5.95 0.72 -1.79
N VAL A 212 -4.70 0.37 -2.08
CA VAL A 212 -4.35 -0.86 -2.80
C VAL A 212 -3.60 -1.79 -1.86
N ALA A 213 -4.06 -3.03 -1.76
CA ALA A 213 -3.45 -4.06 -0.91
C ALA A 213 -3.34 -5.41 -1.64
N CYS A 214 -2.54 -6.32 -1.10
CA CYS A 214 -2.54 -7.71 -1.55
C CYS A 214 -3.76 -8.45 -0.99
N GLY A 215 -4.58 -9.07 -1.84
CA GLY A 215 -5.75 -9.84 -1.42
C GLY A 215 -5.43 -11.08 -0.57
N HIS A 216 -4.19 -11.59 -0.65
CA HIS A 216 -3.78 -12.79 0.08
C HIS A 216 -3.15 -12.47 1.45
N CYS A 217 -2.00 -11.79 1.47
CA CYS A 217 -1.29 -11.49 2.73
C CYS A 217 -1.74 -10.18 3.38
N ARG A 218 -2.65 -9.44 2.75
CA ARG A 218 -3.18 -8.15 3.23
C ARG A 218 -2.15 -7.04 3.37
N ALA A 219 -0.93 -7.24 2.87
CA ALA A 219 0.09 -6.19 2.88
C ALA A 219 -0.44 -4.94 2.15
N PRO A 220 -0.47 -3.77 2.81
CA PRO A 220 -0.80 -2.51 2.14
C PRO A 220 0.32 -2.19 1.16
N LEU A 221 -0.02 -1.74 -0.04
CA LEU A 221 0.92 -1.54 -1.14
C LEU A 221 1.16 -0.05 -1.46
N LEU A 222 0.07 0.67 -1.69
CA LEU A 222 0.07 2.09 -2.03
C LEU A 222 -1.34 2.68 -1.91
N ASP A 223 -1.43 4.01 -1.89
CA ASP A 223 -2.65 4.74 -2.18
C ASP A 223 -2.62 5.27 -3.62
N GLU A 224 -3.67 5.01 -4.39
CA GLU A 224 -3.81 5.47 -5.75
C GLU A 224 -4.70 6.72 -5.81
N GLY A 225 -4.14 7.85 -6.26
CA GLY A 225 -4.88 9.06 -6.58
C GLY A 225 -5.28 9.12 -8.05
N ARG A 226 -5.61 10.32 -8.56
CA ARG A 226 -5.94 10.50 -9.99
C ARG A 226 -4.70 10.40 -10.89
N ASN A 227 -3.64 11.13 -10.54
CA ASN A 227 -2.39 11.22 -11.33
C ASN A 227 -1.15 10.67 -10.60
N MET A 228 -1.31 10.40 -9.31
CA MET A 228 -0.22 10.17 -8.36
C MET A 228 -0.48 8.89 -7.58
N ILE A 229 0.59 8.31 -7.07
CA ILE A 229 0.57 7.16 -6.17
C ILE A 229 1.43 7.46 -4.95
N MET A 230 0.92 7.10 -3.77
CA MET A 230 1.64 7.17 -2.51
C MET A 230 2.07 5.75 -2.16
N LEU A 231 3.26 5.38 -2.63
CA LEU A 231 3.84 4.06 -2.44
C LEU A 231 4.34 3.86 -1.01
N PHE A 232 4.25 2.65 -0.46
CA PHE A 232 4.82 2.33 0.84
C PHE A 232 6.23 1.72 0.69
N PRO A 233 7.31 2.44 1.09
CA PRO A 233 8.68 2.02 0.78
C PRO A 233 9.13 0.72 1.47
N SER A 234 8.40 0.25 2.48
CA SER A 234 8.68 -1.00 3.20
C SER A 234 8.65 -2.25 2.31
N LEU A 235 8.05 -2.17 1.13
CA LEU A 235 7.98 -3.27 0.17
C LEU A 235 9.12 -3.27 -0.86
N ILE A 236 9.92 -2.20 -0.91
CA ILE A 236 10.96 -2.01 -1.91
C ILE A 236 12.19 -2.85 -1.57
N ARG A 237 12.71 -3.56 -2.57
CA ARG A 237 13.99 -4.27 -2.50
C ARG A 237 15.12 -3.32 -2.87
N PHE A 238 15.77 -2.75 -1.88
CA PHE A 238 16.95 -1.91 -2.08
C PHE A 238 18.19 -2.79 -2.33
N THR A 239 18.59 -2.92 -3.60
CA THR A 239 19.77 -3.66 -4.06
C THR A 239 20.95 -2.73 -4.32
N GLU A 240 22.18 -3.26 -4.30
CA GLU A 240 23.39 -2.47 -4.59
C GLU A 240 23.44 -1.99 -6.06
N SER A 241 23.10 -2.84 -7.02
CA SER A 241 23.04 -2.48 -8.45
C SER A 241 21.65 -2.03 -8.88
N VAL A 242 21.61 -1.15 -9.89
CA VAL A 242 20.44 -0.93 -10.75
C VAL A 242 20.51 -1.88 -11.94
N ALA A 243 19.35 -2.26 -12.48
CA ALA A 243 19.27 -3.31 -13.49
C ALA A 243 19.93 -2.93 -14.83
N ASP A 244 20.20 -1.65 -15.06
CA ASP A 244 20.73 -1.11 -16.33
C ASP A 244 22.26 -1.10 -16.44
N GLY A 245 22.98 -1.42 -15.36
CA GLY A 245 24.45 -1.39 -15.34
C GLY A 245 25.07 0.01 -15.47
N SER A 246 24.27 1.08 -15.41
CA SER A 246 24.73 2.47 -15.53
C SER A 246 25.50 2.92 -14.28
N THR A 247 26.52 3.75 -14.48
CA THR A 247 27.32 4.34 -13.39
C THR A 247 26.88 5.77 -13.01
N ASP A 248 25.99 6.38 -13.78
CA ASP A 248 25.51 7.77 -13.59
C ASP A 248 24.17 7.82 -12.83
N ASN A 249 24.08 7.05 -11.75
CA ASN A 249 22.91 7.01 -10.89
C ASN A 249 23.16 7.83 -9.60
N LEU A 250 22.15 8.56 -9.17
CA LEU A 250 22.06 9.39 -7.96
C LEU A 250 22.40 8.62 -6.68
N ALA A 251 22.16 7.31 -6.67
CA ALA A 251 22.51 6.43 -5.54
C ALA A 251 23.27 5.17 -6.00
N LYS A 252 24.46 4.98 -5.42
CA LYS A 252 25.41 3.91 -5.80
C LYS A 252 25.38 2.69 -4.89
N SER A 253 24.64 2.77 -3.79
CA SER A 253 24.52 1.68 -2.81
C SER A 253 23.08 1.52 -2.34
N ALA A 254 22.75 0.35 -1.78
CA ALA A 254 21.45 0.13 -1.15
C ALA A 254 21.19 1.14 -0.01
N LYS A 255 22.25 1.56 0.70
CA LYS A 255 22.16 2.58 1.76
C LYS A 255 21.80 3.94 1.19
N ASP A 256 22.42 4.37 0.10
CA ASP A 256 22.13 5.66 -0.53
C ASP A 256 20.74 5.67 -1.14
N LYS A 257 20.32 4.56 -1.76
CA LYS A 257 18.96 4.39 -2.27
C LYS A 257 17.93 4.56 -1.15
N ARG A 258 18.13 3.93 0.01
CA ARG A 258 17.23 4.13 1.18
C ARG A 258 17.13 5.60 1.61
N LYS A 259 18.22 6.36 1.54
CA LYS A 259 18.20 7.80 1.89
C LYS A 259 17.28 8.61 0.98
N LEU A 260 17.18 8.26 -0.32
CA LEU A 260 16.31 8.96 -1.28
C LEU A 260 14.82 8.84 -0.92
N PHE A 261 14.43 7.82 -0.16
CA PHE A 261 13.06 7.58 0.27
C PHE A 261 12.77 8.10 1.67
N MET A 262 13.79 8.57 2.41
CA MET A 262 13.57 9.06 3.78
C MET A 262 12.54 10.19 3.77
N PRO A 263 11.58 10.18 4.71
CA PRO A 263 10.57 11.21 4.78
C PRO A 263 11.23 12.57 5.03
N LYS A 264 10.65 13.61 4.43
CA LYS A 264 11.11 14.99 4.56
C LYS A 264 10.35 15.74 5.65
N CYS A 265 9.13 15.31 5.98
CA CYS A 265 8.30 15.90 7.02
C CYS A 265 7.27 14.90 7.55
N HIS A 266 6.56 15.33 8.59
CA HIS A 266 5.38 14.66 9.11
C HIS A 266 4.14 15.50 8.85
N ILE A 267 3.05 14.87 8.44
CA ILE A 267 1.75 15.49 8.21
C ILE A 267 0.71 14.88 9.14
N PHE A 268 -0.32 15.66 9.48
CA PHE A 268 -1.34 15.30 10.46
C PHE A 268 -0.77 14.95 11.84
N TYR A 269 0.33 15.61 12.23
CA TYR A 269 1.14 15.25 13.40
C TYR A 269 0.39 15.36 14.73
N GLY A 270 -0.65 16.20 14.81
CA GLY A 270 -1.51 16.28 15.99
C GLY A 270 -2.27 14.99 16.32
N SER A 271 -2.32 14.02 15.40
CA SER A 271 -2.92 12.70 15.62
C SER A 271 -1.89 11.59 15.90
N ARG A 272 -0.61 11.94 16.09
CA ARG A 272 0.46 10.96 16.35
C ARG A 272 0.18 10.11 17.60
N VAL A 273 0.64 8.87 17.58
CA VAL A 273 0.56 7.94 18.73
C VAL A 273 1.70 8.18 19.74
N GLY A 274 2.79 8.79 19.30
CA GLY A 274 3.93 9.18 20.14
C GLY A 274 4.80 10.19 19.41
N ASP A 275 5.73 10.80 20.15
CA ASP A 275 6.61 11.84 19.61
C ASP A 275 7.72 11.25 18.72
N TYR A 276 8.00 11.93 17.62
CA TYR A 276 9.06 11.60 16.66
C TYR A 276 10.12 12.70 16.68
N LEU A 277 11.17 12.48 17.47
CA LEU A 277 12.30 13.41 17.65
C LEU A 277 13.36 13.22 16.56
N ASP A 278 12.99 13.46 15.30
CA ASP A 278 13.84 13.18 14.13
C ASP A 278 14.35 14.44 13.41
N GLY A 279 14.07 15.62 13.96
CA GLY A 279 14.51 16.91 13.44
C GLY A 279 13.81 17.32 12.15
N LYS A 280 12.73 16.64 11.74
CA LYS A 280 11.96 16.97 10.54
C LYS A 280 10.79 17.89 10.85
N PRO A 281 10.39 18.79 9.94
CA PRO A 281 9.19 19.60 10.12
C PRO A 281 7.95 18.74 10.39
N LYS A 282 7.12 19.19 11.35
CA LYS A 282 5.88 18.53 11.75
C LYS A 282 4.71 19.46 11.43
N TYR A 283 3.73 19.00 10.67
CA TYR A 283 2.59 19.82 10.26
C TYR A 283 1.28 19.33 10.88
N ARG A 284 0.44 20.26 11.33
CA ARG A 284 -0.88 19.95 11.90
C ARG A 284 -1.80 19.26 10.90
N ALA A 285 -1.73 19.65 9.62
CA ALA A 285 -2.44 19.03 8.52
C ALA A 285 -1.45 18.62 7.42
N HIS A 286 -1.66 19.06 6.18
CA HIS A 286 -0.72 18.83 5.09
C HIS A 286 0.55 19.68 5.23
N GLN A 287 1.59 19.30 4.48
CA GLN A 287 2.84 20.06 4.41
C GLN A 287 2.57 21.53 4.04
N GLY A 288 3.16 22.44 4.80
CA GLY A 288 2.96 23.89 4.64
C GLY A 288 1.77 24.45 5.43
N SER A 289 1.04 23.61 6.17
CA SER A 289 0.12 24.11 7.21
C SER A 289 0.90 24.67 8.41
N GLU A 290 0.17 24.99 9.48
CA GLU A 290 0.77 25.28 10.80
C GLU A 290 1.79 24.19 11.18
N GLU A 291 3.01 24.63 11.50
CA GLU A 291 4.10 23.79 11.98
C GLU A 291 3.95 23.59 13.49
N MET A 292 4.12 22.35 13.94
CA MET A 292 4.04 21.93 15.34
C MET A 292 5.43 21.60 15.86
N ARG A 293 5.65 21.75 17.17
CA ARG A 293 6.90 21.25 17.78
C ARG A 293 6.84 19.73 17.91
N GLU A 294 8.00 19.09 18.00
CA GLU A 294 8.08 17.62 18.07
C GLU A 294 7.44 17.03 19.33
N ASP A 295 7.46 17.80 20.42
CA ASP A 295 6.99 17.49 21.77
C ASP A 295 5.69 18.21 22.17
N GLU A 296 5.06 18.94 21.24
CA GLU A 296 3.85 19.72 21.51
C GLU A 296 2.63 18.81 21.62
N PRO A 297 1.90 18.79 22.76
CA PRO A 297 0.80 17.85 23.00
C PRO A 297 -0.30 17.89 21.93
#